data_AF-A0A9W8HV83-F1
#
_entry.id   AF-A0A9W8HV83-F1
#
_cell.length_a   1.000
_cell.length_b   1.000
_cell.length_c   1.000
_cell.angle_alpha   90.00
_cell.angle_beta   90.00
_cell.angle_gamma   90.00
#
_symmetry.space_group_name_H-M   'P 1'
#
loop_
_entity.id
_entity.type
_entity.pdbx_description
1 polymer ?
#
loop_
_entity_poly.entity_id
_entity_poly.type
_entity_poly.pdbx_seq_one_letter_code
_entity_poly.pdbx_strand_id
1 'polypeptide(L)'
;AKGIKGRRTAAYNKGLSFYELAAEILQRLEQRQGSIKSLTIGNDDVKPENKRKVYALICQTLKYASVLVPLLERSCIIKTEGIDRRVALLQLHDLLLTKAGLQRNGANAQLNKKISRHEKKLQKELSAIRKERRAKCDEDLVPDHLRDEASTFRYIRVNLLATTVDRVVDQFIEEGYTLVDSSTVERNHIHSVLEVNSRTFMRDLDLHDLLVFPPGTDLHAHRLFVNGSVVLQDKASCIPAHVLQPPAGSTALDACAAPGNKTSHMASLMGNEGTIFAFERNKTRMDTLIKLTSQAKCKIITAQCADFLSINPLDPEYADVEYALLDPSCSGSGIVNRMDALVDSYIATNDKEARDDGDGDGSNANGGADKARLHNLAKFQTLIILHAMRFPAIKRISYSTCSIHEEENEAVVASVLDSQSEFALAPAEQVIPTWPRRGLQTAGLTKEQADSLVRSLPEDGTNGFFVAAFVRIAPADPDQIRMQLEAYQGSNSQLKGGQSTAAVSVNAGTAQQARRQKRGSRGKRKDSALLAPGPDNEAALATNGRSKRTRVAPLPVVATGATRSKGKKRPRRKASVAAM
;
A
#
# COMPACT_ATOMS: atom_id res chain seq x y z
N ALA A 1 -38.73 8.48 3.67
CA ALA A 1 -38.06 9.44 4.58
C ALA A 1 -36.64 9.73 4.05
N LYS A 2 -36.51 10.78 3.22
CA LYS A 2 -35.22 11.26 2.69
C LYS A 2 -34.63 12.28 3.68
N GLY A 3 -33.32 12.23 3.90
CA GLY A 3 -32.56 13.45 4.22
C GLY A 3 -32.16 13.71 5.68
N ILE A 4 -31.63 12.74 6.43
CA ILE A 4 -30.91 13.04 7.68
C ILE A 4 -29.75 12.03 7.86
N LYS A 5 -28.63 12.19 7.15
CA LYS A 5 -27.36 11.50 7.52
C LYS A 5 -26.08 12.11 6.95
N GLY A 6 -26.16 13.03 5.98
CA GLY A 6 -24.98 13.73 5.41
C GLY A 6 -24.87 15.24 5.69
N ARG A 7 -25.85 15.87 6.36
CA ARG A 7 -25.85 17.33 6.59
C ARG A 7 -25.34 17.78 7.97
N ARG A 8 -25.13 16.87 8.92
CA ARG A 8 -24.74 17.24 10.29
C ARG A 8 -23.24 17.48 10.50
N THR A 9 -22.36 16.95 9.64
CA THR A 9 -20.90 17.14 9.76
C THR A 9 -20.38 18.37 9.01
N ALA A 10 -20.86 18.60 7.77
CA ALA A 10 -20.42 19.74 6.95
C ALA A 10 -20.79 21.13 7.53
N ALA A 11 -21.79 21.21 8.41
CA ALA A 11 -22.18 22.44 9.08
C ALA A 11 -21.35 22.75 10.35
N TYR A 12 -20.66 21.74 10.93
CA TYR A 12 -20.02 21.86 12.25
C TYR A 12 -18.59 22.43 12.19
N ASN A 13 -17.89 22.27 11.06
CA ASN A 13 -16.51 22.76 10.88
C ASN A 13 -16.40 24.25 10.48
N LYS A 14 -17.53 24.93 10.24
CA LYS A 14 -17.55 26.38 9.98
C LYS A 14 -17.41 27.15 11.31
N GLY A 15 -16.20 27.24 11.82
CA GLY A 15 -15.90 28.09 12.99
C GLY A 15 -14.74 27.63 13.88
N LEU A 16 -14.26 26.40 13.70
CA LEU A 16 -13.18 25.84 14.52
C LEU A 16 -11.82 26.51 14.18
N SER A 17 -11.04 26.80 15.23
CA SER A 17 -9.63 27.18 15.10
C SER A 17 -8.79 26.05 14.51
N PHE A 18 -7.55 26.36 14.12
CA PHE A 18 -6.64 25.37 13.54
C PHE A 18 -6.37 24.19 14.50
N TYR A 19 -6.19 24.48 15.79
CA TYR A 19 -5.95 23.46 16.81
C TYR A 19 -7.21 22.69 17.19
N GLU A 20 -8.37 23.35 17.24
CA GLU A 20 -9.65 22.67 17.50
C GLU A 20 -10.01 21.72 16.35
N LEU A 21 -9.75 22.11 15.10
CA LEU A 21 -9.92 21.22 13.94
C LEU A 21 -9.00 19.99 14.04
N ALA A 22 -7.73 20.19 14.41
CA ALA A 22 -6.80 19.09 14.61
C ALA A 22 -7.19 18.20 15.80
N ALA A 23 -7.73 18.78 16.88
CA ALA A 23 -8.21 18.08 18.06
C ALA A 23 -9.45 17.22 17.76
N GLU A 24 -10.39 17.72 16.98
CA GLU A 24 -11.55 16.97 16.51
C GLU A 24 -11.12 15.76 15.66
N ILE A 25 -10.16 15.96 14.75
CA ILE A 25 -9.60 14.86 13.96
C ILE A 25 -8.90 13.85 14.89
N LEU A 26 -8.15 14.30 15.88
CA LEU A 26 -7.52 13.44 16.87
C LEU A 26 -8.54 12.63 17.68
N GLN A 27 -9.66 13.23 18.06
CA GLN A 27 -10.77 12.53 18.72
C GLN A 27 -11.40 11.46 17.81
N ARG A 28 -11.61 11.77 16.53
CA ARG A 28 -12.13 10.80 15.56
C ARG A 28 -11.15 9.64 15.31
N LEU A 29 -9.84 9.91 15.38
CA LEU A 29 -8.79 8.88 15.30
C LEU A 29 -8.85 7.94 16.51
N GLU A 30 -9.02 8.46 17.72
CA GLU A 30 -9.21 7.64 18.92
C GLU A 30 -10.46 6.77 18.85
N GLN A 31 -11.54 7.32 18.27
CA GLN A 31 -12.78 6.59 17.99
C GLN A 31 -12.66 5.65 16.78
N ARG A 32 -11.46 5.49 16.20
CA ARG A 32 -11.15 4.63 15.06
C ARG A 32 -12.04 4.89 13.82
N GLN A 33 -12.43 6.15 13.60
CA GLN A 33 -13.32 6.55 12.50
C GLN A 33 -12.61 6.79 11.16
N GLY A 34 -11.32 6.44 11.05
CA GLY A 34 -10.52 6.58 9.84
C GLY A 34 -9.03 6.61 10.14
N SER A 35 -8.20 6.66 9.10
CA SER A 35 -6.76 6.92 9.20
C SER A 35 -6.46 8.41 9.21
N ILE A 36 -5.26 8.81 9.69
CA ILE A 36 -4.85 10.23 9.72
C ILE A 36 -5.00 10.88 8.34
N LYS A 37 -4.54 10.19 7.28
CA LYS A 37 -4.66 10.69 5.89
C LYS A 37 -6.11 10.86 5.46
N SER A 38 -6.98 9.89 5.78
CA SER A 38 -8.40 9.95 5.38
C SER A 38 -9.14 11.09 6.07
N LEU A 39 -8.80 11.38 7.33
CA LEU A 39 -9.46 12.42 8.13
C LEU A 39 -8.84 13.82 7.93
N THR A 40 -7.70 13.93 7.26
CA THR A 40 -7.02 15.19 6.93
C THR A 40 -6.99 15.46 5.42
N ILE A 41 -6.06 14.84 4.68
CA ILE A 41 -5.83 15.07 3.24
C ILE A 41 -7.05 14.62 2.42
N GLY A 42 -7.61 13.46 2.76
CA GLY A 42 -8.79 12.90 2.10
C GLY A 42 -10.13 13.48 2.57
N ASN A 43 -10.11 14.40 3.54
CA ASN A 43 -11.33 14.97 4.11
C ASN A 43 -11.67 16.28 3.42
N ASP A 44 -12.80 16.32 2.72
CA ASP A 44 -13.27 17.52 2.01
C ASP A 44 -13.76 18.62 2.96
N ASP A 45 -14.07 18.28 4.21
CA ASP A 45 -14.42 19.25 5.24
C ASP A 45 -13.20 20.04 5.76
N VAL A 46 -11.97 19.63 5.40
CA VAL A 46 -10.72 20.33 5.73
C VAL A 46 -10.31 21.20 4.56
N LYS A 47 -10.15 22.51 4.80
CA LYS A 47 -9.73 23.46 3.76
C LYS A 47 -8.38 23.05 3.11
N PRO A 48 -8.24 23.11 1.78
CA PRO A 48 -7.04 22.66 1.07
C PRO A 48 -5.71 23.20 1.63
N GLU A 49 -5.67 24.46 2.03
CA GLU A 49 -4.50 25.13 2.59
C GLU A 49 -4.09 24.59 3.97
N ASN A 50 -5.02 23.96 4.70
CA ASN A 50 -4.79 23.40 6.03
C ASN A 50 -4.53 21.89 6.00
N LYS A 51 -4.95 21.17 4.94
CA LYS A 51 -4.84 19.70 4.85
C LYS A 51 -3.45 19.17 5.22
N ARG A 52 -2.40 19.68 4.58
CA ARG A 52 -1.01 19.25 4.84
C ARG A 52 -0.49 19.70 6.21
N LYS A 53 -0.88 20.90 6.67
CA LYS A 53 -0.43 21.47 7.95
C LYS A 53 -1.02 20.73 9.14
N VAL A 54 -2.33 20.45 9.11
CA VAL A 54 -3.04 19.68 10.14
C VAL A 54 -2.50 18.24 10.17
N TYR A 55 -2.33 17.62 9.00
CA TYR A 55 -1.70 16.31 8.89
C TYR A 55 -0.32 16.29 9.56
N ALA A 56 0.57 17.21 9.20
CA ALA A 56 1.91 17.29 9.78
C ALA A 56 1.86 17.50 11.30
N LEU A 57 1.02 18.42 11.79
CA LEU A 57 0.88 18.69 13.22
C LEU A 57 0.45 17.44 13.99
N ILE A 58 -0.59 16.73 13.51
CA ILE A 58 -1.09 15.52 14.19
C ILE A 58 -0.03 14.44 14.22
N CYS A 59 0.63 14.17 13.08
CA CYS A 59 1.67 13.15 13.01
C CYS A 59 2.83 13.44 13.95
N GLN A 60 3.33 14.67 13.95
CA GLN A 60 4.43 15.06 14.83
C GLN A 60 4.01 15.03 16.30
N THR A 61 2.81 15.52 16.63
CA THR A 61 2.30 15.45 18.01
C THR A 61 2.21 14.01 18.50
N LEU A 62 1.69 13.09 17.68
CA LEU A 62 1.59 11.68 18.05
C LEU A 62 2.96 11.00 18.16
N LYS A 63 3.94 11.36 17.31
CA LYS A 63 5.32 10.87 17.39
C LYS A 63 5.98 11.16 18.75
N TYR A 64 5.63 12.31 19.35
CA TYR A 64 6.12 12.73 20.66
C TYR A 64 5.13 12.46 21.80
N ALA A 65 4.02 11.74 21.55
CA ALA A 65 2.95 11.54 22.54
C ALA A 65 3.46 10.96 23.87
N SER A 66 4.40 10.00 23.82
CA SER A 66 4.98 9.40 25.03
C SER A 66 5.69 10.39 25.95
N VAL A 67 6.05 11.58 25.48
CA VAL A 67 6.62 12.68 26.28
C VAL A 67 5.58 13.74 26.57
N LEU A 68 4.81 14.13 25.55
CA LEU A 68 3.86 15.23 25.64
C LEU A 68 2.70 14.93 26.58
N VAL A 69 2.24 13.68 26.64
CA VAL A 69 1.15 13.27 27.54
C VAL A 69 1.59 13.37 29.02
N PRO A 70 2.70 12.73 29.46
CA PRO A 70 3.20 12.92 30.84
C PRO A 70 3.50 14.38 31.17
N LEU A 71 4.03 15.15 30.21
CA LEU A 71 4.34 16.55 30.41
C LEU A 71 3.08 17.39 30.66
N LEU A 72 2.01 17.12 29.90
CA LEU A 72 0.71 17.77 30.07
C LEU A 72 0.14 17.49 31.47
N GLU A 73 0.27 16.26 31.95
CA GLU A 73 -0.20 15.84 33.27
C GLU A 73 0.60 16.47 34.42
N ARG A 74 1.95 16.36 34.38
CA ARG A 74 2.85 16.99 35.37
C ARG A 74 2.69 18.51 35.43
N SER A 75 2.35 19.14 34.30
CA SER A 75 2.14 20.58 34.23
C SER A 75 0.84 21.05 34.88
N CYS A 76 -0.17 20.19 35.01
CA CYS A 76 -1.53 20.50 35.46
C CYS A 76 -2.24 21.62 34.66
N ILE A 77 -1.78 21.99 33.46
CA ILE A 77 -2.28 23.15 32.71
C ILE A 77 -3.75 23.01 32.32
N ILE A 78 -4.22 21.79 32.05
CA ILE A 78 -5.63 21.53 31.74
C ILE A 78 -6.52 22.07 32.87
N LYS A 79 -6.19 21.75 34.13
CA LYS A 79 -6.94 22.18 35.31
C LYS A 79 -6.87 23.70 35.52
N THR A 80 -5.71 24.31 35.20
CA THR A 80 -5.47 25.74 35.44
C THR A 80 -6.13 26.65 34.38
N GLU A 81 -6.09 26.26 33.10
CA GLU A 81 -6.49 27.14 31.99
C GLU A 81 -7.83 26.75 31.32
N GLY A 82 -8.40 25.60 31.72
CA GLY A 82 -9.66 25.07 31.19
C GLY A 82 -9.61 24.78 29.69
N ILE A 83 -8.47 24.29 29.20
CA ILE A 83 -8.24 23.98 27.79
C ILE A 83 -8.54 22.50 27.56
N ASP A 84 -9.17 22.18 26.43
CA ASP A 84 -9.33 20.80 25.99
C ASP A 84 -7.99 20.07 25.93
N ARG A 85 -7.96 18.81 26.39
CA ARG A 85 -6.74 18.00 26.48
C ARG A 85 -6.03 17.85 25.13
N ARG A 86 -6.78 17.63 24.04
CA ARG A 86 -6.23 17.40 22.69
C ARG A 86 -5.66 18.68 22.13
N VAL A 87 -6.41 19.77 22.29
CA VAL A 87 -5.94 21.11 21.92
C VAL A 87 -4.63 21.42 22.66
N ALA A 88 -4.58 21.19 23.99
CA ALA A 88 -3.38 21.43 24.77
C ALA A 88 -2.20 20.57 24.30
N LEU A 89 -2.41 19.28 24.02
CA LEU A 89 -1.38 18.37 23.54
C LEU A 89 -0.76 18.84 22.20
N LEU A 90 -1.60 19.21 21.24
CA LEU A 90 -1.19 19.72 19.93
C LEU A 90 -0.39 21.03 20.05
N GLN A 91 -0.82 21.90 20.95
CA GLN A 91 -0.14 23.18 21.20
C GLN A 91 1.17 23.02 21.98
N LEU A 92 1.26 22.06 22.89
CA LEU A 92 2.51 21.72 23.59
C LEU A 92 3.59 21.30 22.60
N HIS A 93 3.23 20.42 21.64
CA HIS A 93 4.13 20.05 20.55
C HIS A 93 4.60 21.27 19.76
N ASP A 94 3.65 22.11 19.30
CA ASP A 94 3.98 23.28 18.48
C ASP A 94 4.86 24.30 19.23
N LEU A 95 4.64 24.45 20.54
CA LEU A 95 5.39 25.40 21.38
C LEU A 95 6.80 24.90 21.71
N LEU A 96 6.95 23.64 22.09
CA LEU A 96 8.18 23.13 22.73
C LEU A 96 9.12 22.41 21.75
N LEU A 97 8.58 21.76 20.72
CA LEU A 97 9.33 20.85 19.86
C LEU A 97 9.45 21.34 18.41
N THR A 98 8.86 22.49 18.10
CA THR A 98 8.86 23.05 16.73
C THR A 98 9.69 24.33 16.69
N LYS A 99 10.72 24.38 15.84
CA LYS A 99 11.68 25.51 15.77
C LYS A 99 11.06 26.88 15.45
N ALA A 100 9.86 26.94 14.88
CA ALA A 100 9.20 28.19 14.48
C ALA A 100 7.75 28.39 14.99
N GLY A 101 7.10 27.37 15.57
CA GLY A 101 5.67 27.39 15.93
C GLY A 101 4.75 27.64 14.71
N LEU A 102 4.08 26.61 14.22
CA LEU A 102 3.28 26.59 12.97
C LEU A 102 2.21 27.69 12.91
N GLN A 103 1.71 28.20 14.04
CA GLN A 103 0.56 29.12 14.10
C GLN A 103 0.67 30.17 15.24
N ARG A 104 1.76 30.96 15.31
CA ARG A 104 1.87 32.03 16.34
C ARG A 104 1.02 33.29 16.09
N ASN A 105 0.45 33.47 14.89
CA ASN A 105 -0.27 34.68 14.49
C ASN A 105 -1.76 34.40 14.16
N GLY A 106 -2.67 35.32 14.52
CA GLY A 106 -4.11 35.25 14.20
C GLY A 106 -5.04 34.94 15.39
N ALA A 107 -6.30 34.53 15.14
CA ALA A 107 -7.27 34.17 16.20
C ALA A 107 -6.75 33.06 17.14
N ASN A 108 -5.90 32.18 16.62
CA ASN A 108 -5.25 31.08 17.35
C ASN A 108 -4.17 31.57 18.34
N ALA A 109 -3.73 32.83 18.24
CA ALA A 109 -2.76 33.42 19.15
C ALA A 109 -3.29 33.50 20.60
N GLN A 110 -4.61 33.61 20.81
CA GLN A 110 -5.19 33.62 22.16
C GLN A 110 -5.09 32.26 22.86
N LEU A 111 -5.34 31.15 22.15
CA LEU A 111 -5.16 29.81 22.70
C LEU A 111 -3.68 29.54 22.99
N ASN A 112 -2.78 29.96 22.09
CA ASN A 112 -1.34 29.85 22.34
C ASN A 112 -0.91 30.67 23.56
N LYS A 113 -1.48 31.86 23.79
CA LYS A 113 -1.18 32.68 24.98
C LYS A 113 -1.45 31.95 26.30
N LYS A 114 -2.51 31.14 26.39
CA LYS A 114 -2.83 30.40 27.63
C LYS A 114 -1.72 29.42 28.00
N ILE A 115 -1.20 28.66 27.03
CA ILE A 115 -0.12 27.68 27.25
C ILE A 115 1.24 28.36 27.35
N SER A 116 1.51 29.38 26.54
CA SER A 116 2.77 30.14 26.59
C SER A 116 3.02 30.84 27.93
N ARG A 117 1.97 31.16 28.72
CA ARG A 117 2.14 31.65 30.11
C ARG A 117 2.90 30.67 31.00
N HIS A 118 2.77 29.38 30.72
CA HIS A 118 3.41 28.30 31.47
C HIS A 118 4.68 27.79 30.79
N GLU A 119 5.17 28.45 29.73
CA GLU A 119 6.31 27.99 28.93
C GLU A 119 7.55 27.68 29.76
N LYS A 120 7.90 28.53 30.74
CA LYS A 120 9.03 28.28 31.64
C LYS A 120 8.86 26.99 32.47
N LYS A 121 7.65 26.75 32.97
CA LYS A 121 7.31 25.54 33.73
C LYS A 121 7.39 24.31 32.82
N LEU A 122 6.81 24.41 31.63
CA LEU A 122 6.81 23.35 30.62
C LEU A 122 8.22 22.99 30.14
N GLN A 123 9.09 23.97 29.90
CA GLN A 123 10.49 23.74 29.54
C GLN A 123 11.28 23.07 30.68
N LYS A 124 10.99 23.43 31.94
CA LYS A 124 11.60 22.78 33.12
C LYS A 124 11.19 21.30 33.20
N GLU A 125 9.90 20.98 33.04
CA GLU A 125 9.41 19.60 33.01
C GLU A 125 9.96 18.81 31.82
N LEU A 126 10.00 19.41 30.62
CA LEU A 126 10.62 18.77 29.45
C LEU A 126 12.09 18.43 29.70
N SER A 127 12.83 19.31 30.38
CA SER A 127 14.24 19.09 30.74
C SER A 127 14.39 17.96 31.75
N ALA A 128 13.46 17.81 32.69
CA ALA A 128 13.42 16.67 33.61
C ALA A 128 13.20 15.36 32.86
N ILE A 129 12.23 15.32 31.94
CA ILE A 129 11.96 14.13 31.11
C ILE A 129 13.17 13.79 30.21
N ARG A 130 13.82 14.79 29.61
CA ARG A 130 15.07 14.59 28.83
C ARG A 130 16.15 13.91 29.67
N LYS A 131 16.32 14.33 30.92
CA LYS A 131 17.29 13.73 31.84
C LYS A 131 16.91 12.31 32.24
N GLU A 132 15.63 12.06 32.56
CA GLU A 132 15.09 10.72 32.87
C GLU A 132 15.35 9.74 31.72
N ARG A 133 15.13 10.18 30.48
CA ARG A 133 15.31 9.36 29.27
C ARG A 133 16.73 9.36 28.72
N ARG A 134 17.67 10.06 29.35
CA ARG A 134 19.06 10.22 28.88
C ARG A 134 19.15 10.75 27.43
N ALA A 135 18.20 11.59 27.03
CA ALA A 135 18.11 12.18 25.69
C ALA A 135 19.09 13.35 25.52
N LYS A 136 19.84 13.37 24.41
CA LYS A 136 20.80 14.45 24.08
C LYS A 136 20.16 15.51 23.18
N CYS A 137 19.25 15.10 22.30
CA CYS A 137 18.45 15.99 21.44
C CYS A 137 16.96 15.63 21.50
N ASP A 138 16.11 16.40 20.81
CA ASP A 138 14.67 16.13 20.80
C ASP A 138 14.34 14.84 20.06
N GLU A 139 15.12 14.48 19.05
CA GLU A 139 14.96 13.23 18.32
C GLU A 139 15.11 12.02 19.26
N ASP A 140 15.93 12.11 20.31
CA ASP A 140 16.10 11.03 21.30
C ASP A 140 14.87 10.80 22.20
N LEU A 141 13.92 11.74 22.22
CA LEU A 141 12.69 11.63 22.99
C LEU A 141 11.64 10.73 22.32
N VAL A 142 11.82 10.48 21.03
CA VAL A 142 10.98 9.61 20.22
C VAL A 142 11.30 8.15 20.57
N PRO A 143 10.31 7.27 20.79
CA PRO A 143 10.53 5.84 20.97
C PRO A 143 11.38 5.22 19.86
N ASP A 144 12.26 4.26 20.19
CA ASP A 144 13.20 3.61 19.23
C ASP A 144 12.52 3.16 17.93
N HIS A 145 11.42 2.42 18.06
CA HIS A 145 10.64 1.93 16.90
C HIS A 145 10.08 3.03 15.98
N LEU A 146 9.97 4.28 16.46
CA LEU A 146 9.58 5.47 15.67
C LEU A 146 10.78 6.33 15.25
N ARG A 147 11.98 6.08 15.80
CA ARG A 147 13.24 6.69 15.34
C ARG A 147 13.77 5.95 14.12
N ASP A 148 13.63 4.63 14.09
CA ASP A 148 13.99 3.76 12.96
C ASP A 148 13.21 4.10 11.67
N GLU A 149 12.13 4.91 11.77
CA GLU A 149 11.45 5.58 10.66
C GLU A 149 12.43 6.30 9.69
N ALA A 150 13.49 6.91 10.22
CA ALA A 150 14.47 7.67 9.44
C ALA A 150 15.48 6.79 8.67
N SER A 151 15.46 5.47 8.90
CA SER A 151 16.42 4.51 8.35
C SER A 151 15.83 3.63 7.23
N THR A 152 14.60 3.88 6.76
CA THR A 152 14.05 3.06 5.67
C THR A 152 14.43 3.62 4.30
N PHE A 153 14.91 2.74 3.42
CA PHE A 153 15.27 3.12 2.05
C PHE A 153 14.07 3.67 1.26
N ARG A 154 14.36 4.53 0.29
CA ARG A 154 13.37 4.98 -0.69
C ARG A 154 13.40 4.05 -1.90
N TYR A 155 12.29 3.34 -2.11
CA TYR A 155 12.11 2.51 -3.30
C TYR A 155 11.26 3.22 -4.36
N ILE A 156 11.65 3.03 -5.61
CA ILE A 156 10.82 3.31 -6.77
C ILE A 156 10.75 2.08 -7.66
N ARG A 157 9.54 1.73 -8.08
CA ARG A 157 9.31 0.71 -9.11
C ARG A 157 9.22 1.39 -10.46
N VAL A 158 9.98 0.90 -11.42
CA VAL A 158 9.93 1.36 -12.81
C VAL A 158 8.65 0.84 -13.46
N ASN A 159 7.91 1.74 -14.11
CA ASN A 159 6.73 1.36 -14.88
C ASN A 159 7.17 0.86 -16.26
N LEU A 160 7.24 -0.46 -16.45
CA LEU A 160 7.69 -1.08 -17.70
C LEU A 160 6.74 -0.81 -18.88
N LEU A 161 5.51 -0.35 -18.63
CA LEU A 161 4.57 0.10 -19.66
C LEU A 161 4.92 1.47 -20.23
N ALA A 162 5.73 2.25 -19.51
CA ALA A 162 6.08 3.62 -19.86
C ALA A 162 7.52 3.76 -20.35
N THR A 163 8.44 2.98 -19.79
CA THR A 163 9.88 3.13 -20.00
C THR A 163 10.60 1.82 -19.63
N THR A 164 11.93 1.80 -19.77
CA THR A 164 12.79 0.70 -19.29
C THR A 164 13.57 1.13 -18.05
N VAL A 165 14.07 0.14 -17.30
CA VAL A 165 14.92 0.37 -16.11
C VAL A 165 16.18 1.15 -16.50
N ASP A 166 16.85 0.76 -17.59
CA ASP A 166 18.05 1.42 -18.08
C ASP A 166 17.82 2.91 -18.37
N ARG A 167 16.70 3.26 -19.04
CA ARG A 167 16.37 4.67 -19.31
C ARG A 167 16.14 5.50 -18.05
N VAL A 168 15.57 4.90 -17.01
CA VAL A 168 15.37 5.57 -15.72
C VAL A 168 16.72 5.78 -15.03
N VAL A 169 17.58 4.76 -15.06
CA VAL A 169 18.94 4.82 -14.52
C VAL A 169 19.75 5.92 -15.21
N ASP A 170 19.77 5.93 -16.55
CA ASP A 170 20.48 6.93 -17.35
C ASP A 170 20.02 8.35 -17.00
N GLN A 171 18.71 8.55 -16.84
CA GLN A 171 18.18 9.86 -16.47
C GLN A 171 18.66 10.32 -15.08
N PHE A 172 18.66 9.44 -14.07
CA PHE A 172 19.19 9.81 -12.76
C PHE A 172 20.69 10.13 -12.80
N ILE A 173 21.46 9.41 -13.61
CA ILE A 173 22.89 9.70 -13.83
C ILE A 173 23.06 11.09 -14.47
N GLU A 174 22.28 11.42 -15.49
CA GLU A 174 22.27 12.75 -16.12
C GLU A 174 21.90 13.88 -15.14
N GLU A 175 21.04 13.58 -14.16
CA GLU A 175 20.64 14.51 -13.08
C GLU A 175 21.69 14.62 -11.95
N GLY A 176 22.82 13.90 -12.09
CA GLY A 176 23.96 13.93 -11.17
C GLY A 176 23.84 12.96 -10.00
N TYR A 177 23.06 11.89 -10.14
CA TYR A 177 23.11 10.76 -9.21
C TYR A 177 24.25 9.80 -9.56
N THR A 178 24.80 9.14 -8.55
CA THR A 178 25.83 8.12 -8.70
C THR A 178 25.18 6.73 -8.62
N LEU A 179 25.24 5.97 -9.72
CA LEU A 179 24.83 4.58 -9.73
C LEU A 179 25.88 3.72 -9.04
N VAL A 180 25.45 2.94 -8.05
CA VAL A 180 26.25 1.88 -7.43
C VAL A 180 25.95 0.56 -8.13
N ASP A 181 27.01 -0.18 -8.47
CA ASP A 181 26.89 -1.52 -9.03
C ASP A 181 26.40 -2.52 -7.97
N SER A 182 25.16 -2.98 -8.14
CA SER A 182 24.50 -3.93 -7.26
C SER A 182 25.21 -5.28 -7.12
N SER A 183 26.02 -5.67 -8.11
CA SER A 183 26.76 -6.94 -8.07
C SER A 183 27.93 -6.92 -7.08
N THR A 184 28.34 -5.72 -6.65
CA THR A 184 29.46 -5.50 -5.72
C THR A 184 29.02 -5.28 -4.27
N VAL A 185 27.70 -5.27 -4.01
CA VAL A 185 27.12 -4.90 -2.73
C VAL A 185 26.48 -6.12 -2.07
N GLU A 186 26.93 -6.45 -0.86
CA GLU A 186 26.24 -7.42 -0.01
C GLU A 186 25.01 -6.76 0.64
N ARG A 187 23.93 -7.53 0.83
CA ARG A 187 22.65 -7.02 1.39
C ARG A 187 22.83 -6.24 2.70
N ASN A 188 23.69 -6.72 3.59
CA ASN A 188 23.95 -6.10 4.89
C ASN A 188 24.74 -4.77 4.79
N HIS A 189 25.29 -4.45 3.62
CA HIS A 189 26.06 -3.25 3.35
C HIS A 189 25.33 -2.23 2.46
N ILE A 190 24.07 -2.47 2.10
CA ILE A 190 23.30 -1.51 1.27
C ILE A 190 23.25 -0.14 1.95
N HIS A 191 23.07 -0.09 3.28
CA HIS A 191 23.04 1.15 4.04
C HIS A 191 24.35 1.93 3.93
N SER A 192 25.47 1.27 4.20
CA SER A 192 26.78 1.93 4.19
C SER A 192 27.17 2.43 2.81
N VAL A 193 26.70 1.77 1.74
CA VAL A 193 27.01 2.15 0.35
C VAL A 193 26.10 3.27 -0.15
N LEU A 194 24.82 3.25 0.21
CA LEU A 194 23.88 4.31 -0.20
C LEU A 194 24.08 5.59 0.63
N GLU A 195 24.38 5.51 1.91
CA GLU A 195 24.51 6.70 2.77
C GLU A 195 25.82 7.49 2.55
N VAL A 196 26.73 7.02 1.69
CA VAL A 196 27.98 7.73 1.34
C VAL A 196 27.69 9.12 0.80
N ASN A 197 26.62 9.29 0.01
CA ASN A 197 26.11 10.60 -0.38
C ASN A 197 24.61 10.57 -0.65
N SER A 198 23.93 11.71 -0.51
CA SER A 198 22.46 11.82 -0.67
C SER A 198 21.97 11.67 -2.11
N ARG A 199 22.87 11.44 -3.08
CA ARG A 199 22.58 11.27 -4.50
C ARG A 199 23.12 9.93 -5.04
N THR A 200 23.28 8.93 -4.19
CA THR A 200 23.52 7.57 -4.65
C THR A 200 22.19 6.86 -4.94
N PHE A 201 22.24 5.83 -5.76
CA PHE A 201 21.16 4.87 -5.91
C PHE A 201 21.71 3.57 -6.51
N MET A 202 20.94 2.50 -6.41
CA MET A 202 21.29 1.22 -7.06
C MET A 202 20.05 0.51 -7.59
N ARG A 203 20.29 -0.47 -8.46
CA ARG A 203 19.29 -1.48 -8.79
C ARG A 203 19.09 -2.39 -7.59
N ASP A 204 17.84 -2.79 -7.36
CA ASP A 204 17.54 -3.73 -6.29
C ASP A 204 18.19 -5.10 -6.53
N LEU A 205 18.57 -5.77 -5.44
CA LEU A 205 19.23 -7.08 -5.50
C LEU A 205 18.29 -8.22 -5.93
N ASP A 206 16.99 -8.08 -5.68
CA ASP A 206 16.02 -9.16 -5.87
C ASP A 206 15.03 -8.87 -6.99
N LEU A 207 14.64 -7.61 -7.20
CA LEU A 207 13.61 -7.19 -8.14
C LEU A 207 14.19 -6.33 -9.27
N HIS A 208 14.18 -6.87 -10.49
CA HIS A 208 14.79 -6.22 -11.66
C HIS A 208 14.21 -4.84 -12.02
N ASP A 209 12.93 -4.60 -11.70
CA ASP A 209 12.19 -3.38 -12.00
C ASP A 209 12.17 -2.39 -10.83
N LEU A 210 13.01 -2.58 -9.82
CA LEU A 210 13.07 -1.74 -8.62
C LEU A 210 14.42 -1.04 -8.50
N LEU A 211 14.38 0.25 -8.14
CA LEU A 211 15.54 1.04 -7.76
C LEU A 211 15.41 1.45 -6.29
N VAL A 212 16.55 1.51 -5.61
CA VAL A 212 16.66 1.84 -4.20
C VAL A 212 17.57 3.05 -3.99
N PHE A 213 17.12 3.96 -3.13
CA PHE A 213 17.72 5.23 -2.82
C PHE A 213 17.92 5.36 -1.30
N PRO A 214 18.85 6.21 -0.84
CA PRO A 214 19.06 6.49 0.57
C PRO A 214 17.78 6.92 1.30
N PRO A 215 17.67 6.64 2.61
CA PRO A 215 16.60 7.18 3.44
C PRO A 215 16.48 8.70 3.30
N GLY A 216 15.25 9.22 3.39
CA GLY A 216 14.97 10.66 3.25
C GLY A 216 14.94 11.20 1.81
N THR A 217 15.29 10.40 0.79
CA THR A 217 15.14 10.82 -0.61
C THR A 217 13.67 11.09 -0.95
N ASP A 218 13.37 12.34 -1.33
CA ASP A 218 12.03 12.75 -1.77
C ASP A 218 11.94 12.81 -3.30
N LEU A 219 11.06 11.97 -3.86
CA LEU A 219 10.80 11.89 -5.30
C LEU A 219 9.35 12.20 -5.66
N HIS A 220 8.53 12.72 -4.72
CA HIS A 220 7.11 12.98 -4.96
C HIS A 220 6.85 14.11 -5.96
N ALA A 221 7.80 15.02 -6.12
CA ALA A 221 7.75 16.07 -7.15
C ALA A 221 8.58 15.71 -8.39
N HIS A 222 9.23 14.56 -8.41
CA HIS A 222 10.14 14.18 -9.48
C HIS A 222 9.38 13.96 -10.79
N ARG A 223 9.96 14.41 -11.91
CA ARG A 223 9.31 14.36 -13.24
C ARG A 223 8.88 12.94 -13.62
N LEU A 224 9.72 11.94 -13.34
CA LEU A 224 9.43 10.54 -13.62
C LEU A 224 8.27 9.98 -12.81
N PHE A 225 8.07 10.48 -11.59
CA PHE A 225 6.92 10.09 -10.77
C PHE A 225 5.65 10.76 -11.27
N VAL A 226 5.70 12.08 -11.52
CA VAL A 226 4.55 12.87 -11.97
C VAL A 226 4.01 12.40 -13.33
N ASN A 227 4.88 11.98 -14.24
CA ASN A 227 4.48 11.49 -15.57
C ASN A 227 4.16 9.98 -15.60
N GLY A 228 4.18 9.30 -14.45
CA GLY A 228 3.86 7.88 -14.32
C GLY A 228 4.92 6.91 -14.87
N SER A 229 6.16 7.36 -15.10
CA SER A 229 7.27 6.48 -15.52
C SER A 229 7.84 5.65 -14.37
N VAL A 230 7.67 6.11 -13.12
CA VAL A 230 7.99 5.36 -11.92
C VAL A 230 6.85 5.47 -10.90
N VAL A 231 6.76 4.48 -10.01
CA VAL A 231 5.78 4.41 -8.92
C VAL A 231 6.54 4.34 -7.60
N LEU A 232 6.17 5.19 -6.64
CA LEU A 232 6.71 5.13 -5.28
C LEU A 232 6.05 3.96 -4.55
N GLN A 233 6.79 2.85 -4.41
CA GLN A 233 6.28 1.62 -3.82
C GLN A 233 7.41 0.92 -3.05
N ASP A 234 7.13 0.56 -1.80
CA ASP A 234 8.04 -0.19 -0.95
C ASP A 234 8.38 -1.56 -1.57
N LYS A 235 9.62 -2.04 -1.35
CA LYS A 235 10.11 -3.29 -1.92
C LYS A 235 9.21 -4.48 -1.57
N ALA A 236 8.86 -4.62 -0.30
CA ALA A 236 8.01 -5.73 0.14
C ALA A 236 6.63 -5.71 -0.55
N SER A 237 6.10 -4.53 -0.85
CA SER A 237 4.84 -4.36 -1.59
C SER A 237 4.92 -4.77 -3.07
N CYS A 238 6.13 -4.92 -3.62
CA CYS A 238 6.36 -5.39 -4.99
C CYS A 238 6.47 -6.92 -5.10
N ILE A 239 6.75 -7.62 -3.99
CA ILE A 239 6.93 -9.07 -3.94
C ILE A 239 5.67 -9.83 -4.40
N PRO A 240 4.43 -9.48 -3.98
CA PRO A 240 3.24 -10.29 -4.33
C PRO A 240 3.00 -10.43 -5.83
N ALA A 241 3.07 -9.32 -6.59
CA ALA A 241 2.90 -9.36 -8.04
C ALA A 241 4.07 -10.09 -8.72
N HIS A 242 5.29 -9.93 -8.19
CA HIS A 242 6.48 -10.63 -8.69
C HIS A 242 6.38 -12.15 -8.51
N VAL A 243 5.94 -12.65 -7.36
CA VAL A 243 5.81 -14.10 -7.12
C VAL A 243 4.59 -14.70 -7.83
N LEU A 244 3.54 -13.90 -8.05
CA LEU A 244 2.37 -14.34 -8.83
C LEU A 244 2.77 -14.56 -10.30
N GLN A 245 3.53 -13.62 -10.86
CA GLN A 245 4.05 -13.62 -12.22
C GLN A 245 3.02 -14.04 -13.28
N PRO A 246 1.87 -13.36 -13.39
CA PRO A 246 0.86 -13.68 -14.41
C PRO A 246 1.47 -13.48 -15.82
N PRO A 247 1.40 -14.48 -16.71
CA PRO A 247 1.88 -14.35 -18.08
C PRO A 247 1.09 -13.30 -18.88
N ALA A 248 1.75 -12.69 -19.86
CA ALA A 248 1.08 -11.85 -20.86
C ALA A 248 -0.07 -12.64 -21.54
N GLY A 249 -1.22 -12.00 -21.69
CA GLY A 249 -2.42 -12.59 -22.30
C GLY A 249 -3.30 -13.39 -21.34
N SER A 250 -2.84 -13.73 -20.13
CA SER A 250 -3.66 -14.43 -19.13
C SER A 250 -4.74 -13.54 -18.52
N THR A 251 -5.72 -14.18 -17.87
CA THR A 251 -6.71 -13.47 -17.07
C THR A 251 -6.37 -13.62 -15.59
N ALA A 252 -6.24 -12.49 -14.91
CA ALA A 252 -5.92 -12.41 -13.51
C ALA A 252 -6.98 -11.62 -12.73
N LEU A 253 -6.93 -11.70 -11.41
CA LEU A 253 -7.70 -10.83 -10.52
C LEU A 253 -6.86 -10.29 -9.36
N ASP A 254 -7.30 -9.17 -8.83
CA ASP A 254 -6.84 -8.56 -7.59
C ASP A 254 -8.05 -8.35 -6.67
N ALA A 255 -8.11 -9.14 -5.59
CA ALA A 255 -9.28 -9.23 -4.72
C ALA A 255 -9.48 -8.00 -3.82
N CYS A 256 -8.44 -7.21 -3.58
CA CYS A 256 -8.43 -6.05 -2.68
C CYS A 256 -7.58 -4.93 -3.28
N ALA A 257 -7.97 -4.48 -4.48
CA ALA A 257 -7.06 -3.82 -5.40
C ALA A 257 -6.62 -2.41 -5.01
N ALA A 258 -7.45 -1.63 -4.31
CA ALA A 258 -7.14 -0.23 -4.08
C ALA A 258 -6.04 -0.03 -3.02
N PRO A 259 -5.10 0.92 -3.22
CA PRO A 259 -5.14 2.01 -4.20
C PRO A 259 -4.54 1.67 -5.58
N GLY A 260 -4.14 0.43 -5.87
CA GLY A 260 -3.73 0.01 -7.23
C GLY A 260 -2.23 -0.17 -7.46
N ASN A 261 -1.40 -0.07 -6.42
CA ASN A 261 0.05 -0.25 -6.58
C ASN A 261 0.40 -1.67 -7.05
N LYS A 262 -0.23 -2.70 -6.47
CA LYS A 262 -0.02 -4.11 -6.87
C LYS A 262 -0.72 -4.44 -8.19
N THR A 263 -1.95 -3.95 -8.38
CA THR A 263 -2.69 -4.09 -9.63
C THR A 263 -1.94 -3.49 -10.83
N SER A 264 -1.38 -2.29 -10.69
CA SER A 264 -0.56 -1.67 -11.73
C SER A 264 0.77 -2.41 -11.97
N HIS A 265 1.32 -3.04 -10.93
CA HIS A 265 2.50 -3.90 -11.07
C HIS A 265 2.18 -5.15 -11.88
N MET A 266 1.07 -5.84 -11.61
CA MET A 266 0.59 -6.95 -12.44
C MET A 266 0.42 -6.53 -13.90
N ALA A 267 -0.26 -5.41 -14.16
CA ALA A 267 -0.42 -4.90 -15.52
C ALA A 267 0.92 -4.63 -16.22
N SER A 268 1.91 -4.13 -15.47
CA SER A 268 3.27 -3.91 -15.95
C SER A 268 4.01 -5.21 -16.29
N LEU A 269 3.86 -6.25 -15.47
CA LEU A 269 4.46 -7.57 -15.71
C LEU A 269 3.80 -8.30 -16.90
N MET A 270 2.50 -8.11 -17.08
CA MET A 270 1.73 -8.67 -18.20
C MET A 270 1.91 -7.89 -19.51
N GLY A 271 2.68 -6.79 -19.51
CA GLY A 271 2.90 -5.99 -20.71
C GLY A 271 1.64 -5.34 -21.29
N ASN A 272 0.61 -5.10 -20.48
CA ASN A 272 -0.73 -4.68 -20.94
C ASN A 272 -1.39 -5.67 -21.93
N GLU A 273 -1.13 -6.97 -21.80
CA GLU A 273 -1.79 -8.03 -22.57
C GLU A 273 -2.58 -8.95 -21.62
N GLY A 274 -3.85 -9.22 -21.94
CA GLY A 274 -4.77 -10.01 -21.10
C GLY A 274 -5.79 -9.16 -20.35
N THR A 275 -6.25 -9.63 -19.20
CA THR A 275 -7.28 -8.96 -18.38
C THR A 275 -6.96 -9.07 -16.89
N ILE A 276 -7.21 -8.01 -16.12
CA ILE A 276 -7.14 -7.98 -14.66
C ILE A 276 -8.47 -7.51 -14.09
N PHE A 277 -9.20 -8.39 -13.41
CA PHE A 277 -10.38 -8.00 -12.63
C PHE A 277 -9.94 -7.45 -11.27
N ALA A 278 -10.22 -6.17 -11.00
CA ALA A 278 -9.76 -5.49 -9.79
C ALA A 278 -10.94 -5.13 -8.89
N PHE A 279 -11.07 -5.80 -7.75
CA PHE A 279 -12.19 -5.63 -6.83
C PHE A 279 -11.85 -4.68 -5.68
N GLU A 280 -12.75 -3.75 -5.37
CA GLU A 280 -12.69 -2.93 -4.16
C GLU A 280 -14.09 -2.53 -3.72
N ARG A 281 -14.45 -2.85 -2.47
CA ARG A 281 -15.79 -2.57 -1.94
C ARG A 281 -16.08 -1.08 -1.73
N ASN A 282 -15.05 -0.27 -1.48
CA ASN A 282 -15.20 1.15 -1.20
C ASN A 282 -15.06 1.98 -2.49
N LYS A 283 -16.16 2.62 -2.90
CA LYS A 283 -16.22 3.44 -4.12
C LYS A 283 -15.11 4.50 -4.21
N THR A 284 -14.81 5.23 -3.15
CA THR A 284 -13.76 6.26 -3.14
C THR A 284 -12.36 5.67 -3.34
N ARG A 285 -12.08 4.52 -2.71
CA ARG A 285 -10.82 3.80 -2.91
C ARG A 285 -10.74 3.23 -4.33
N MET A 286 -11.84 2.74 -4.89
CA MET A 286 -11.89 2.31 -6.29
C MET A 286 -11.65 3.47 -7.27
N ASP A 287 -12.19 4.66 -7.00
CA ASP A 287 -11.91 5.84 -7.84
C ASP A 287 -10.42 6.22 -7.80
N THR A 288 -9.78 6.03 -6.64
CA THR A 288 -8.32 6.18 -6.49
C THR A 288 -7.56 5.14 -7.28
N LEU A 289 -7.97 3.86 -7.21
CA LEU A 289 -7.44 2.76 -8.02
C LEU A 289 -7.48 3.12 -9.51
N ILE A 290 -8.65 3.48 -10.04
CA ILE A 290 -8.82 3.85 -11.46
C ILE A 290 -7.91 5.00 -11.85
N LYS A 291 -7.83 6.04 -11.01
CA LYS A 291 -6.97 7.20 -11.27
C LYS A 291 -5.49 6.79 -11.34
N LEU A 292 -5.00 6.07 -10.34
CA LEU A 292 -3.57 5.73 -10.24
C LEU A 292 -3.15 4.72 -11.31
N THR A 293 -3.99 3.74 -11.62
CA THR A 293 -3.69 2.77 -12.68
C THR A 293 -3.76 3.42 -14.08
N SER A 294 -4.67 4.37 -14.29
CA SER A 294 -4.70 5.18 -15.52
C SER A 294 -3.43 6.03 -15.66
N GLN A 295 -2.97 6.67 -14.59
CA GLN A 295 -1.69 7.41 -14.56
C GLN A 295 -0.49 6.50 -14.83
N ALA A 296 -0.54 5.25 -14.35
CA ALA A 296 0.44 4.21 -14.63
C ALA A 296 0.29 3.58 -16.03
N LYS A 297 -0.57 4.12 -16.91
CA LYS A 297 -0.77 3.67 -18.29
C LYS A 297 -1.26 2.22 -18.42
N CYS A 298 -1.92 1.70 -17.39
CA CYS A 298 -2.53 0.37 -17.42
C CYS A 298 -3.77 0.39 -18.32
N LYS A 299 -3.94 -0.62 -19.18
CA LYS A 299 -5.04 -0.72 -20.14
C LYS A 299 -5.92 -1.95 -19.98
N ILE A 300 -5.46 -2.92 -19.19
CA ILE A 300 -6.09 -4.25 -19.05
C ILE A 300 -6.86 -4.42 -17.73
N ILE A 301 -7.14 -3.33 -17.01
CA ILE A 301 -7.77 -3.40 -15.69
C ILE A 301 -9.27 -3.12 -15.80
N THR A 302 -10.07 -4.10 -15.40
CA THR A 302 -11.53 -3.99 -15.22
C THR A 302 -11.82 -3.81 -13.74
N ALA A 303 -11.99 -2.57 -13.31
CA ALA A 303 -12.28 -2.23 -11.91
C ALA A 303 -13.76 -2.46 -11.56
N GLN A 304 -14.04 -3.19 -10.48
CA GLN A 304 -15.38 -3.50 -10.01
C GLN A 304 -15.59 -3.10 -8.55
N CYS A 305 -16.67 -2.34 -8.30
CA CYS A 305 -17.04 -1.90 -6.95
C CYS A 305 -17.84 -2.98 -6.23
N ALA A 306 -17.17 -4.03 -5.77
CA ALA A 306 -17.81 -5.19 -5.16
C ALA A 306 -17.03 -5.70 -3.95
N ASP A 307 -17.73 -6.41 -3.07
CA ASP A 307 -17.09 -7.29 -2.10
C ASP A 307 -16.63 -8.54 -2.83
N PHE A 308 -15.33 -8.85 -2.80
CA PHE A 308 -14.78 -10.03 -3.48
C PHE A 308 -15.47 -11.32 -3.03
N LEU A 309 -15.83 -11.45 -1.75
CA LEU A 309 -16.53 -12.64 -1.23
C LEU A 309 -17.96 -12.80 -1.76
N SER A 310 -18.51 -11.76 -2.42
CA SER A 310 -19.83 -11.80 -3.06
C SER A 310 -19.78 -12.18 -4.55
N ILE A 311 -18.58 -12.25 -5.12
CA ILE A 311 -18.39 -12.67 -6.52
C ILE A 311 -18.70 -14.17 -6.61
N ASN A 312 -19.37 -14.58 -7.68
CA ASN A 312 -19.58 -16.00 -7.94
C ASN A 312 -18.42 -16.53 -8.79
N PRO A 313 -17.55 -17.43 -8.27
CA PRO A 313 -16.44 -17.99 -9.03
C PRO A 313 -16.86 -18.79 -10.27
N LEU A 314 -18.14 -19.22 -10.32
CA LEU A 314 -18.72 -19.96 -11.44
C LEU A 314 -19.42 -19.05 -12.48
N ASP A 315 -19.38 -17.73 -12.29
CA ASP A 315 -19.89 -16.80 -13.32
C ASP A 315 -19.03 -16.93 -14.60
N PRO A 316 -19.64 -17.08 -15.79
CA PRO A 316 -18.92 -17.12 -17.06
C PRO A 316 -17.97 -15.94 -17.29
N GLU A 317 -18.22 -14.77 -16.69
CA GLU A 317 -17.31 -13.61 -16.76
C GLU A 317 -15.91 -13.94 -16.20
N TYR A 318 -15.83 -14.82 -15.20
CA TYR A 318 -14.58 -15.16 -14.51
C TYR A 318 -14.07 -16.57 -14.83
N ALA A 319 -14.66 -17.25 -15.81
CA ALA A 319 -14.34 -18.64 -16.14
C ALA A 319 -12.85 -18.86 -16.44
N ASP A 320 -12.20 -17.86 -17.04
CA ASP A 320 -10.80 -17.91 -17.46
C ASP A 320 -9.82 -17.32 -16.42
N VAL A 321 -10.26 -16.98 -15.19
CA VAL A 321 -9.34 -16.45 -14.16
C VAL A 321 -8.33 -17.52 -13.74
N GLU A 322 -7.06 -17.28 -14.08
CA GLU A 322 -5.94 -18.21 -13.84
C GLU A 322 -5.03 -17.76 -12.68
N TYR A 323 -4.99 -16.46 -12.38
CA TYR A 323 -4.06 -15.89 -11.40
C TYR A 323 -4.78 -14.94 -10.45
N ALA A 324 -4.53 -15.05 -9.14
CA ALA A 324 -5.14 -14.17 -8.15
C ALA A 324 -4.10 -13.53 -7.23
N LEU A 325 -4.19 -12.21 -7.06
CA LEU A 325 -3.48 -11.47 -6.04
C LEU A 325 -4.44 -11.15 -4.89
N LEU A 326 -4.08 -11.56 -3.68
CA LEU A 326 -4.85 -11.40 -2.46
C LEU A 326 -4.03 -10.58 -1.46
N ASP A 327 -4.30 -9.28 -1.39
CA ASP A 327 -3.72 -8.35 -0.42
C ASP A 327 -4.82 -7.79 0.51
N PRO A 328 -5.43 -8.64 1.36
CA PRO A 328 -6.56 -8.25 2.17
C PRO A 328 -6.19 -7.25 3.27
N SER A 329 -7.22 -6.70 3.92
CA SER A 329 -7.02 -5.90 5.12
C SER A 329 -6.28 -6.71 6.19
N CYS A 330 -5.21 -6.11 6.73
CA CYS A 330 -4.31 -6.70 7.70
C CYS A 330 -4.24 -5.81 8.97
N SER A 331 -3.62 -6.28 10.04
CA SER A 331 -3.38 -5.45 11.24
C SER A 331 -2.56 -4.19 10.95
N GLY A 332 -1.69 -4.24 9.94
CA GLY A 332 -0.78 -3.17 9.51
C GLY A 332 0.48 -3.09 10.38
N SER A 333 0.73 -4.09 11.22
CA SER A 333 1.79 -4.12 12.24
C SER A 333 3.21 -4.06 11.68
N GLY A 334 3.41 -4.41 10.41
CA GLY A 334 4.71 -4.34 9.75
C GLY A 334 5.06 -3.02 9.08
N ILE A 335 4.12 -2.08 8.95
CA ILE A 335 4.39 -0.82 8.24
C ILE A 335 5.20 0.12 9.15
N VAL A 336 6.47 0.38 8.79
CA VAL A 336 7.42 1.21 9.58
C VAL A 336 6.99 2.68 9.65
N ASN A 337 6.02 3.07 8.83
CA ASN A 337 5.44 4.41 8.79
C ASN A 337 3.94 4.38 9.08
N ARG A 338 3.46 3.43 9.89
CA ARG A 338 2.04 3.35 10.23
C ARG A 338 1.71 4.54 11.13
N MET A 339 1.23 5.60 10.51
CA MET A 339 0.64 6.72 11.22
C MET A 339 -0.49 6.29 12.16
N ASP A 340 -1.18 5.18 11.86
CA ASP A 340 -2.17 4.60 12.75
C ASP A 340 -1.54 3.86 13.96
N ALA A 341 -0.27 3.41 13.89
CA ALA A 341 0.46 2.92 15.06
C ALA A 341 0.81 4.07 16.02
N LEU A 342 1.05 5.28 15.49
CA LEU A 342 1.17 6.48 16.33
C LEU A 342 -0.11 6.72 17.13
N VAL A 343 -1.28 6.49 16.50
CA VAL A 343 -2.60 6.57 17.17
C VAL A 343 -2.76 5.44 18.19
N ASP A 344 -2.46 4.19 17.83
CA ASP A 344 -2.56 3.04 18.74
C ASP A 344 -1.65 3.21 19.98
N SER A 345 -0.41 3.67 19.78
CA SER A 345 0.55 3.98 20.84
C SER A 345 0.09 5.13 21.74
N TYR A 346 -0.50 6.17 21.14
CA TYR A 346 -1.08 7.29 21.87
C TYR A 346 -2.29 6.87 22.71
N ILE A 347 -3.21 6.06 22.16
CA ILE A 347 -4.35 5.51 22.92
C ILE A 347 -3.83 4.67 24.09
N ALA A 348 -2.85 3.78 23.85
CA ALA A 348 -2.27 2.95 24.90
C ALA A 348 -1.55 3.77 25.99
N THR A 349 -0.93 4.90 25.63
CA THR A 349 -0.30 5.82 26.60
C THR A 349 -1.36 6.47 27.48
N ASN A 350 -2.48 6.93 26.90
CA ASN A 350 -3.58 7.52 27.66
C ASN A 350 -4.26 6.50 28.60
N ASP A 351 -4.40 5.24 28.17
CA ASP A 351 -5.08 4.21 28.97
C ASP A 351 -4.24 3.71 30.15
N LYS A 352 -2.91 3.80 30.08
CA LYS A 352 -2.01 3.42 31.18
C LYS A 352 -2.03 4.45 32.33
N GLU A 353 -2.14 5.74 32.00
CA GLU A 353 -2.11 6.81 33.00
C GLU A 353 -3.50 7.07 33.62
N ALA A 354 -4.59 6.71 32.93
CA ALA A 354 -5.96 6.77 33.50
C ALA A 354 -6.25 5.69 34.56
N ARG A 355 -5.32 4.78 34.86
CA ARG A 355 -5.50 3.63 35.77
C ARG A 355 -4.65 3.70 37.04
N ASP A 356 -4.02 4.83 37.34
CA ASP A 356 -3.19 5.00 38.55
C ASP A 356 -3.98 5.47 39.79
N ASP A 357 -5.29 5.20 39.84
CA ASP A 357 -6.13 5.38 41.03
C ASP A 357 -6.53 4.00 41.58
N GLY A 358 -5.67 3.40 42.41
CA GLY A 358 -6.03 2.46 43.48
C GLY A 358 -6.56 1.06 43.11
N ASP A 359 -5.88 0.06 43.68
CA ASP A 359 -6.22 -1.38 43.75
C ASP A 359 -5.91 -2.27 42.54
N GLY A 360 -5.12 -3.30 42.84
CA GLY A 360 -4.52 -4.22 41.88
C GLY A 360 -5.49 -5.25 41.32
N ASP A 361 -5.61 -5.24 39.99
CA ASP A 361 -5.51 -6.42 39.13
C ASP A 361 -5.16 -5.94 37.71
N GLY A 362 -3.85 -5.88 37.45
CA GLY A 362 -3.26 -5.20 36.29
C GLY A 362 -3.23 -6.05 35.01
N SER A 363 -4.28 -6.78 34.67
CA SER A 363 -4.32 -7.49 33.38
C SER A 363 -5.71 -7.57 32.74
N ASN A 364 -5.74 -7.39 31.41
CA ASN A 364 -6.77 -7.89 30.49
C ASN A 364 -8.08 -7.11 30.26
N ALA A 365 -8.03 -5.81 29.94
CA ALA A 365 -9.11 -5.18 29.17
C ALA A 365 -8.72 -4.87 27.70
N ASN A 366 -7.55 -4.28 27.45
CA ASN A 366 -7.13 -3.93 26.07
C ASN A 366 -6.53 -5.11 25.28
N GLY A 367 -5.89 -6.07 25.94
CA GLY A 367 -5.33 -7.25 25.27
C GLY A 367 -6.40 -8.16 24.63
N GLY A 368 -7.65 -8.12 25.13
CA GLY A 368 -8.74 -8.92 24.59
C GLY A 368 -9.32 -8.37 23.28
N ALA A 369 -9.48 -7.05 23.17
CA ALA A 369 -10.03 -6.40 21.97
C ALA A 369 -9.07 -6.48 20.77
N ASP A 370 -7.77 -6.28 21.00
CA ASP A 370 -6.76 -6.38 19.93
C ASP A 370 -6.56 -7.83 19.46
N LYS A 371 -6.56 -8.81 20.38
CA LYS A 371 -6.57 -10.24 20.01
C LYS A 371 -7.83 -10.63 19.24
N ALA A 372 -9.01 -10.17 19.65
CA ALA A 372 -10.25 -10.45 18.95
C ALA A 372 -10.24 -9.86 17.53
N ARG A 373 -9.70 -8.65 17.36
CA ARG A 373 -9.52 -8.03 16.05
C ARG A 373 -8.56 -8.84 15.18
N LEU A 374 -7.39 -9.21 15.71
CA LEU A 374 -6.39 -9.99 15.00
C LEU A 374 -6.97 -11.33 14.51
N HIS A 375 -7.68 -12.03 15.39
CA HIS A 375 -8.40 -13.27 15.05
C HIS A 375 -9.45 -13.08 13.97
N ASN A 376 -10.23 -12.00 14.02
CA ASN A 376 -11.25 -11.71 13.01
C ASN A 376 -10.63 -11.37 11.64
N LEU A 377 -9.48 -10.68 11.64
CA LEU A 377 -8.71 -10.42 10.42
C LEU A 377 -8.17 -11.72 9.82
N ALA A 378 -7.57 -12.59 10.64
CA ALA A 378 -7.10 -13.91 10.22
C ALA A 378 -8.22 -14.75 9.60
N LYS A 379 -9.40 -14.82 10.24
CA LYS A 379 -10.58 -15.49 9.67
C LYS A 379 -10.99 -14.93 8.32
N PHE A 380 -11.04 -13.61 8.18
CA PHE A 380 -11.38 -12.96 6.91
C PHE A 380 -10.34 -13.27 5.82
N GLN A 381 -9.06 -13.29 6.17
CA GLN A 381 -7.96 -13.65 5.27
C GLN A 381 -8.09 -15.09 4.79
N THR A 382 -8.35 -16.06 5.68
CA THR A 382 -8.64 -17.45 5.32
C THR A 382 -9.82 -17.53 4.36
N LEU A 383 -10.93 -16.83 4.64
CA LEU A 383 -12.10 -16.83 3.77
C LEU A 383 -11.80 -16.30 2.37
N ILE A 384 -11.00 -15.24 2.24
CA ILE A 384 -10.61 -14.69 0.94
C ILE A 384 -9.77 -15.69 0.14
N ILE A 385 -8.82 -16.38 0.77
CA ILE A 385 -8.00 -17.38 0.09
C ILE A 385 -8.87 -18.55 -0.39
N LEU A 386 -9.70 -19.11 0.49
CA LEU A 386 -10.62 -20.19 0.16
C LEU A 386 -11.60 -19.80 -0.94
N HIS A 387 -12.06 -18.55 -0.96
CA HIS A 387 -12.93 -18.05 -2.02
C HIS A 387 -12.20 -17.98 -3.38
N ALA A 388 -10.96 -17.48 -3.40
CA ALA A 388 -10.15 -17.44 -4.62
C ALA A 388 -9.81 -18.85 -5.17
N MET A 389 -9.63 -19.83 -4.27
CA MET A 389 -9.38 -21.23 -4.64
C MET A 389 -10.57 -21.91 -5.36
N ARG A 390 -11.76 -21.31 -5.30
CA ARG A 390 -12.97 -21.82 -5.99
C ARG A 390 -13.10 -21.39 -7.44
N PHE A 391 -12.22 -20.52 -7.95
CA PHE A 391 -12.20 -20.20 -9.38
C PHE A 391 -11.69 -21.42 -10.15
N PRO A 392 -12.46 -21.99 -11.11
CA PRO A 392 -12.13 -23.28 -11.71
C PRO A 392 -10.79 -23.31 -12.45
N ALA A 393 -10.46 -22.21 -13.15
CA ALA A 393 -9.23 -22.09 -13.91
C ALA A 393 -8.01 -21.62 -13.10
N ILE A 394 -8.16 -21.34 -11.79
CA ILE A 394 -7.08 -20.76 -10.98
C ILE A 394 -5.88 -21.72 -10.93
N LYS A 395 -4.71 -21.20 -11.27
CA LYS A 395 -3.43 -21.92 -11.30
C LYS A 395 -2.53 -21.49 -10.16
N ARG A 396 -2.51 -20.19 -9.86
CA ARG A 396 -1.63 -19.62 -8.83
C ARG A 396 -2.30 -18.46 -8.09
N ILE A 397 -2.07 -18.40 -6.79
CA ILE A 397 -2.58 -17.36 -5.91
C ILE A 397 -1.41 -16.79 -5.11
N SER A 398 -1.22 -15.47 -5.12
CA SER A 398 -0.32 -14.78 -4.20
C SER A 398 -1.13 -14.18 -3.07
N TYR A 399 -0.90 -14.65 -1.86
CA TYR A 399 -1.45 -14.08 -0.63
C TYR A 399 -0.39 -13.21 0.04
N SER A 400 -0.75 -12.01 0.47
CA SER A 400 0.17 -11.14 1.19
C SER A 400 -0.48 -10.33 2.29
N THR A 401 0.32 -9.99 3.30
CA THR A 401 -0.07 -9.05 4.35
C THR A 401 1.05 -8.09 4.68
N CYS A 402 0.64 -6.94 5.22
CA CYS A 402 1.46 -5.95 5.89
C CYS A 402 1.64 -6.21 7.40
N SER A 403 1.59 -7.48 7.81
CA SER A 403 1.60 -7.91 9.22
C SER A 403 2.86 -8.70 9.57
N ILE A 404 3.33 -8.53 10.81
CA ILE A 404 4.39 -9.38 11.38
C ILE A 404 3.81 -10.55 12.21
N HIS A 405 2.50 -10.57 12.46
CA HIS A 405 1.88 -11.57 13.32
C HIS A 405 1.70 -12.91 12.59
N GLU A 406 2.14 -13.99 13.24
CA GLU A 406 1.94 -15.37 12.79
C GLU A 406 0.46 -15.69 12.54
N GLU A 407 -0.44 -15.19 13.38
CA GLU A 407 -1.89 -15.43 13.29
C GLU A 407 -2.51 -15.01 11.95
N GLU A 408 -1.99 -13.96 11.31
CA GLU A 408 -2.44 -13.48 9.99
C GLU A 408 -1.64 -14.11 8.84
N ASN A 409 -0.54 -14.80 9.14
CA ASN A 409 0.46 -15.19 8.16
C ASN A 409 0.54 -16.72 8.06
N GLU A 410 1.50 -17.35 8.73
CA GLU A 410 1.72 -18.79 8.70
C GLU A 410 0.51 -19.57 9.20
N ALA A 411 -0.19 -19.10 10.24
CA ALA A 411 -1.36 -19.80 10.77
C ALA A 411 -2.50 -19.84 9.75
N VAL A 412 -2.70 -18.74 8.99
CA VAL A 412 -3.66 -18.69 7.88
C VAL A 412 -3.25 -19.68 6.79
N VAL A 413 -1.97 -19.69 6.40
CA VAL A 413 -1.45 -20.61 5.38
C VAL A 413 -1.63 -22.07 5.80
N ALA A 414 -1.24 -22.42 7.04
CA ALA A 414 -1.38 -23.76 7.59
C ALA A 414 -2.84 -24.24 7.55
N SER A 415 -3.77 -23.40 8.01
CA SER A 415 -5.20 -23.70 7.99
C SER A 415 -5.77 -23.89 6.59
N VAL A 416 -5.29 -23.11 5.61
CA VAL A 416 -5.71 -23.27 4.20
C VAL A 416 -5.18 -24.58 3.62
N LEU A 417 -3.90 -24.90 3.81
CA LEU A 417 -3.30 -26.13 3.28
C LEU A 417 -3.91 -27.40 3.88
N ASP A 418 -4.29 -27.37 5.17
CA ASP A 418 -4.97 -28.48 5.84
C ASP A 418 -6.36 -28.75 5.25
N SER A 419 -7.03 -27.71 4.73
CA SER A 419 -8.40 -27.80 4.22
C SER A 419 -8.52 -27.92 2.70
N GLN A 420 -7.43 -27.72 1.94
CA GLN A 420 -7.44 -27.63 0.48
C GLN A 420 -6.34 -28.50 -0.13
N SER A 421 -6.61 -29.80 -0.26
CA SER A 421 -5.64 -30.79 -0.77
C SER A 421 -5.32 -30.62 -2.26
N GLU A 422 -6.12 -29.85 -3.01
CA GLU A 422 -5.87 -29.54 -4.41
C GLU A 422 -4.83 -28.41 -4.61
N PHE A 423 -4.34 -27.80 -3.53
CA PHE A 423 -3.32 -26.75 -3.54
C PHE A 423 -2.07 -27.13 -2.74
N ALA A 424 -0.93 -26.62 -3.18
CA ALA A 424 0.33 -26.65 -2.45
C ALA A 424 0.99 -25.26 -2.46
N LEU A 425 2.05 -25.06 -1.68
CA LEU A 425 2.89 -23.87 -1.81
C LEU A 425 3.79 -24.01 -3.05
N ALA A 426 4.01 -22.90 -3.75
CA ALA A 426 5.05 -22.81 -4.76
C ALA A 426 6.42 -23.05 -4.09
N PRO A 427 7.33 -23.81 -4.71
CA PRO A 427 8.66 -24.05 -4.14
C PRO A 427 9.44 -22.76 -3.91
N ALA A 428 10.29 -22.72 -2.87
CA ALA A 428 11.10 -21.55 -2.50
C ALA A 428 11.92 -20.98 -3.68
N GLU A 429 12.34 -21.81 -4.62
CA GLU A 429 13.09 -21.41 -5.82
C GLU A 429 12.25 -20.54 -6.78
N GLN A 430 10.93 -20.65 -6.71
CA GLN A 430 9.97 -19.85 -7.49
C GLN A 430 9.46 -18.63 -6.72
N VAL A 431 9.83 -18.46 -5.45
CA VAL A 431 9.33 -17.41 -4.57
C VAL A 431 10.52 -16.57 -4.06
N ILE A 432 11.02 -15.71 -4.96
CA ILE A 432 12.15 -14.79 -4.74
C ILE A 432 13.38 -15.50 -4.12
N PRO A 433 14.08 -16.35 -4.88
CA PRO A 433 15.08 -17.29 -4.34
C PRO A 433 16.24 -16.63 -3.59
N THR A 434 16.61 -15.40 -3.95
CA THR A 434 17.69 -14.61 -3.35
C THR A 434 17.30 -13.94 -2.02
N TRP A 435 16.02 -13.98 -1.64
CA TRP A 435 15.55 -13.38 -0.41
C TRP A 435 15.87 -14.27 0.81
N PRO A 436 16.54 -13.76 1.85
CA PRO A 436 17.04 -14.60 2.93
C PRO A 436 15.98 -14.92 4.00
N ARG A 437 15.05 -14.00 4.28
CA ARG A 437 14.11 -14.16 5.38
C ARG A 437 12.87 -14.93 4.93
N ARG A 438 12.74 -16.16 5.42
CA ARG A 438 11.61 -17.05 5.12
C ARG A 438 10.55 -17.04 6.22
N GLY A 439 9.48 -17.80 6.01
CA GLY A 439 8.41 -17.97 6.99
C GLY A 439 8.90 -18.60 8.29
N LEU A 440 8.10 -18.43 9.33
CA LEU A 440 8.32 -19.09 10.61
C LEU A 440 7.94 -20.57 10.49
N GLN A 441 8.72 -21.43 11.16
CA GLN A 441 8.33 -22.82 11.32
C GLN A 441 7.32 -22.89 12.47
N THR A 442 6.05 -23.15 12.13
CA THR A 442 4.92 -23.13 13.06
C THR A 442 4.17 -24.45 13.04
N ALA A 443 3.24 -24.64 13.99
CA ALA A 443 2.39 -25.82 13.99
C ALA A 443 1.55 -25.88 12.69
N GLY A 444 1.56 -27.03 12.02
CA GLY A 444 0.84 -27.24 10.77
C GLY A 444 1.64 -26.93 9.50
N LEU A 445 2.89 -26.45 9.60
CA LEU A 445 3.80 -26.30 8.46
C LEU A 445 5.07 -27.14 8.63
N THR A 446 5.45 -27.82 7.56
CA THR A 446 6.78 -28.43 7.42
C THR A 446 7.85 -27.35 7.25
N LYS A 447 9.13 -27.73 7.41
CA LYS A 447 10.25 -26.81 7.23
C LYS A 447 10.32 -26.32 5.78
N GLU A 448 10.11 -27.22 4.83
CA GLU A 448 10.09 -26.92 3.39
C GLU A 448 8.96 -25.95 3.03
N GLN A 449 7.78 -26.11 3.64
CA GLN A 449 6.68 -25.16 3.48
C GLN A 449 7.02 -23.80 4.07
N ALA A 450 7.58 -23.73 5.29
CA ALA A 450 8.01 -22.47 5.89
C ALA A 450 9.09 -21.76 5.04
N ASP A 451 10.01 -22.51 4.44
CA ASP A 451 11.05 -22.00 3.55
C ASP A 451 10.49 -21.47 2.21
N SER A 452 9.30 -21.93 1.82
CA SER A 452 8.57 -21.45 0.64
C SER A 452 7.80 -20.14 0.88
N LEU A 453 7.71 -19.69 2.14
CA LEU A 453 7.09 -18.43 2.52
C LEU A 453 8.13 -17.30 2.57
N VAL A 454 7.68 -16.07 2.33
CA VAL A 454 8.53 -14.88 2.40
C VAL A 454 8.07 -14.01 3.56
N ARG A 455 9.02 -13.61 4.41
CA ARG A 455 8.82 -12.56 5.40
C ARG A 455 9.80 -11.43 5.15
N SER A 456 9.38 -10.22 5.43
CA SER A 456 10.29 -9.11 5.65
C SER A 456 10.00 -8.46 6.99
N LEU A 457 11.01 -7.80 7.53
CA LEU A 457 10.96 -6.94 8.71
C LEU A 457 11.70 -5.63 8.41
N PRO A 458 11.53 -4.58 9.25
CA PRO A 458 12.22 -3.31 9.09
C PRO A 458 13.74 -3.45 8.97
N GLU A 459 14.34 -4.42 9.66
CA GLU A 459 15.78 -4.69 9.63
C GLU A 459 16.27 -5.20 8.26
N ASP A 460 15.36 -5.66 7.40
CA ASP A 460 15.69 -6.05 6.02
C ASP A 460 15.69 -4.84 5.06
N GLY A 461 15.52 -3.61 5.58
CA GLY A 461 15.51 -2.38 4.80
C GLY A 461 14.20 -2.13 4.05
N THR A 462 13.09 -2.74 4.46
CA THR A 462 11.75 -2.61 3.85
C THR A 462 10.67 -2.72 4.93
N ASN A 463 9.40 -2.49 4.63
CA ASN A 463 8.36 -2.75 5.65
C ASN A 463 8.30 -4.22 6.07
N GLY A 464 7.82 -4.47 7.29
CA GLY A 464 7.34 -5.76 7.72
C GLY A 464 6.20 -6.26 6.84
N PHE A 465 6.36 -7.45 6.27
CA PHE A 465 5.47 -7.98 5.24
C PHE A 465 5.54 -9.51 5.20
N PHE A 466 4.52 -10.12 4.61
CA PHE A 466 4.43 -11.55 4.43
C PHE A 466 3.88 -11.87 3.04
N VAL A 467 4.41 -12.90 2.38
CA VAL A 467 3.89 -13.41 1.11
C VAL A 467 3.91 -14.94 1.09
N ALA A 468 2.81 -15.53 0.65
CA ALA A 468 2.67 -16.94 0.32
C ALA A 468 2.19 -17.08 -1.13
N ALA A 469 2.73 -18.05 -1.87
CA ALA A 469 2.27 -18.37 -3.22
C ALA A 469 1.69 -19.79 -3.22
N PHE A 470 0.39 -19.93 -3.48
CA PHE A 470 -0.28 -21.22 -3.64
C PHE A 470 -0.33 -21.59 -5.12
N VAL A 471 -0.17 -22.88 -5.44
CA VAL A 471 -0.29 -23.45 -6.77
C VAL A 471 -1.29 -24.59 -6.76
N ARG A 472 -2.17 -24.63 -7.76
CA ARG A 472 -3.11 -25.74 -7.94
C ARG A 472 -2.34 -26.97 -8.45
N ILE A 473 -2.47 -28.09 -7.75
CA ILE A 473 -1.80 -29.37 -8.07
C ILE A 473 -2.77 -30.46 -8.54
N ALA A 474 -4.07 -30.27 -8.34
CA ALA A 474 -5.12 -31.17 -8.83
C ALA A 474 -6.20 -30.37 -9.59
N PRO A 475 -6.84 -30.95 -10.63
CA PRO A 475 -7.87 -30.28 -11.39
C PRO A 475 -9.04 -29.87 -10.49
N ALA A 476 -9.69 -28.75 -10.82
CA ALA A 476 -10.89 -28.31 -10.13
C ALA A 476 -12.05 -29.27 -10.41
N ASP A 477 -12.83 -29.60 -9.37
CA ASP A 477 -14.13 -30.27 -9.49
C ASP A 477 -15.26 -29.22 -9.38
N PRO A 478 -15.97 -28.91 -10.48
CA PRO A 478 -17.05 -27.94 -10.46
C PRO A 478 -18.21 -28.29 -9.51
N ASP A 479 -18.49 -29.57 -9.30
CA ASP A 479 -19.57 -30.02 -8.41
C ASP A 479 -19.15 -29.81 -6.95
N GLN A 480 -17.90 -30.15 -6.61
CA GLN A 480 -17.33 -29.84 -5.30
C GLN A 480 -17.34 -28.32 -5.02
N ILE A 481 -16.95 -27.50 -6.01
CA ILE A 481 -17.00 -26.03 -5.89
C ILE A 481 -18.44 -25.56 -5.63
N ARG A 482 -19.42 -26.09 -6.38
CA ARG A 482 -20.83 -25.72 -6.20
C ARG A 482 -21.33 -26.06 -4.80
N MET A 483 -21.04 -27.26 -4.31
CA MET A 483 -21.39 -27.69 -2.95
C MET A 483 -20.76 -26.78 -1.88
N GLN A 484 -19.49 -26.40 -2.05
CA GLN A 484 -18.81 -25.48 -1.14
C GLN A 484 -19.42 -24.07 -1.14
N LEU A 485 -19.84 -23.56 -2.31
CA LEU A 485 -20.50 -22.26 -2.44
C LEU A 485 -21.88 -22.27 -1.78
N GLU A 486 -22.67 -23.33 -1.98
CA GLU A 486 -23.97 -23.51 -1.35
C GLU A 486 -23.87 -23.61 0.17
N ALA A 487 -22.90 -24.38 0.70
CA ALA A 487 -22.64 -24.49 2.13
C ALA A 487 -22.26 -23.13 2.76
N TYR A 488 -21.44 -22.35 2.06
CA TYR A 488 -21.06 -21.00 2.49
C TYR A 488 -22.27 -20.04 2.51
N GLN A 489 -23.10 -20.04 1.47
CA GLN A 489 -24.33 -19.23 1.42
C GLN A 489 -25.36 -19.67 2.46
N GLY A 490 -25.48 -20.98 2.73
CA GLY A 490 -26.32 -21.55 3.79
C GLY A 490 -25.92 -21.08 5.19
N SER A 491 -24.61 -21.06 5.46
CA SER A 491 -24.07 -20.58 6.74
C SER A 491 -24.24 -19.07 6.93
N ASN A 492 -24.14 -18.28 5.83
CA ASN A 492 -24.31 -16.83 5.87
C ASN A 492 -25.78 -16.37 5.91
N SER A 493 -26.71 -17.17 5.37
CA SER A 493 -28.15 -16.88 5.43
C SER A 493 -28.74 -17.11 6.83
N GLN A 494 -28.22 -18.07 7.59
CA GLN A 494 -28.55 -18.25 9.02
C GLN A 494 -28.07 -17.06 9.89
N LEU A 495 -26.98 -16.39 9.51
CA LEU A 495 -26.47 -15.20 10.20
C LEU A 495 -27.20 -13.89 9.81
N LYS A 496 -27.89 -13.87 8.65
CA LYS A 496 -28.62 -12.70 8.12
C LYS A 496 -30.12 -12.69 8.41
N GLY A 497 -30.61 -13.56 9.31
CA GLY A 497 -32.02 -13.63 9.75
C GLY A 497 -32.55 -12.41 10.51
N GLY A 498 -31.85 -11.27 10.51
CA GLY A 498 -32.30 -10.01 11.06
C GLY A 498 -31.99 -8.85 10.12
N GLN A 499 -33.03 -8.27 9.51
CA GLN A 499 -33.06 -7.08 8.66
C GLN A 499 -32.86 -7.30 7.15
N SER A 500 -33.98 -7.54 6.47
CA SER A 500 -34.17 -7.40 5.02
C SER A 500 -34.51 -5.94 4.67
N THR A 501 -33.77 -5.32 3.74
CA THR A 501 -34.32 -4.26 2.87
C THR A 501 -33.83 -4.44 1.44
N ALA A 502 -34.75 -4.30 0.51
CA ALA A 502 -34.67 -4.68 -0.90
C ALA A 502 -33.70 -3.83 -1.73
N ALA A 503 -33.02 -4.48 -2.68
CA ALA A 503 -32.24 -3.84 -3.74
C ALA A 503 -33.17 -3.30 -4.83
N VAL A 504 -32.99 -2.03 -5.21
CA VAL A 504 -33.60 -1.41 -6.39
C VAL A 504 -32.59 -1.49 -7.53
N SER A 505 -32.94 -2.20 -8.60
CA SER A 505 -32.18 -2.25 -9.84
C SER A 505 -32.41 -0.97 -10.67
N VAL A 506 -31.35 -0.46 -11.28
CA VAL A 506 -31.45 0.60 -12.30
C VAL A 506 -30.71 0.10 -13.54
N ASN A 507 -31.47 -0.17 -14.60
CA ASN A 507 -31.00 -0.62 -15.90
C ASN A 507 -30.16 0.47 -16.59
N ALA A 508 -28.97 0.10 -17.07
CA ALA A 508 -28.23 0.85 -18.08
C ALA A 508 -28.20 0.03 -19.39
N GLY A 509 -29.05 0.43 -20.34
CA GLY A 509 -29.13 -0.15 -21.68
C GLY A 509 -28.31 0.66 -22.68
N THR A 510 -27.42 -0.05 -23.36
CA THR A 510 -26.55 0.32 -24.48
C THR A 510 -27.32 0.68 -25.76
N ALA A 511 -26.71 1.51 -26.62
CA ALA A 511 -27.04 1.55 -28.05
C ALA A 511 -25.81 1.98 -28.88
N GLN A 512 -25.23 1.02 -29.62
CA GLN A 512 -24.35 1.30 -30.75
C GLN A 512 -24.80 0.46 -31.95
N GLN A 513 -24.83 1.14 -33.10
CA GLN A 513 -24.81 0.64 -34.48
C GLN A 513 -26.10 0.10 -35.12
N ALA A 514 -26.61 0.86 -36.10
CA ALA A 514 -27.46 0.37 -37.18
C ALA A 514 -26.80 0.66 -38.55
N ARG A 515 -26.48 -0.42 -39.27
CA ARG A 515 -26.17 -0.42 -40.72
C ARG A 515 -27.49 -0.37 -41.51
N ARG A 516 -27.55 0.50 -42.53
CA ARG A 516 -28.61 0.57 -43.56
C ARG A 516 -28.60 -0.67 -44.47
N GLN A 517 -29.79 -1.16 -44.85
CA GLN A 517 -30.16 -1.38 -46.26
C GLN A 517 -31.69 -1.54 -46.47
N LYS A 518 -32.21 -0.73 -47.40
CA LYS A 518 -33.24 -0.99 -48.44
C LYS A 518 -34.65 -1.52 -48.06
N ARG A 519 -35.68 -0.67 -48.22
CA ARG A 519 -36.65 -0.60 -49.37
C ARG A 519 -37.96 0.10 -48.94
N GLY A 520 -38.58 0.86 -49.87
CA GLY A 520 -40.04 1.04 -49.87
C GLY A 520 -40.64 2.44 -49.74
N SER A 521 -40.60 3.21 -50.84
CA SER A 521 -41.70 3.98 -51.44
C SER A 521 -42.48 5.10 -50.70
N ARG A 522 -42.73 6.16 -51.50
CA ARG A 522 -43.88 7.11 -51.50
C ARG A 522 -43.84 8.33 -50.57
N GLY A 523 -43.19 9.39 -51.09
CA GLY A 523 -43.87 10.57 -51.63
C GLY A 523 -44.54 11.56 -50.67
N LYS A 524 -43.98 12.77 -50.57
CA LYS A 524 -44.65 14.04 -50.94
C LYS A 524 -43.67 15.21 -50.84
N ARG A 525 -43.76 16.08 -51.84
CA ARG A 525 -43.05 17.35 -52.04
C ARG A 525 -43.33 18.36 -50.92
N LYS A 526 -42.35 19.22 -50.59
CA LYS A 526 -42.46 20.68 -50.74
C LYS A 526 -41.11 21.38 -50.54
N ASP A 527 -40.99 22.48 -51.27
CA ASP A 527 -39.82 23.26 -51.64
C ASP A 527 -39.22 24.14 -50.53
N SER A 528 -37.91 24.41 -50.63
CA SER A 528 -37.25 25.74 -50.63
C SER A 528 -35.76 25.55 -50.28
N ALA A 529 -34.79 25.73 -51.19
CA ALA A 529 -34.17 27.02 -51.54
C ALA A 529 -33.54 27.68 -50.27
N LEU A 530 -32.24 27.90 -50.10
CA LEU A 530 -31.23 28.47 -51.00
C LEU A 530 -29.83 28.49 -50.31
N LEU A 531 -28.79 28.53 -51.15
CA LEU A 531 -27.49 29.24 -51.03
C LEU A 531 -26.38 28.72 -50.10
N ALA A 532 -25.37 28.11 -50.73
CA ALA A 532 -23.96 28.40 -50.46
C ALA A 532 -23.58 29.76 -51.07
N PRO A 533 -22.44 30.36 -50.66
CA PRO A 533 -21.24 30.22 -51.50
C PRO A 533 -19.91 30.10 -50.71
N GLY A 534 -18.87 29.53 -51.35
CA GLY A 534 -17.45 29.76 -51.00
C GLY A 534 -16.96 31.11 -51.58
N PRO A 535 -15.69 31.29 -51.99
CA PRO A 535 -14.46 30.48 -51.81
C PRO A 535 -13.22 31.36 -51.45
N ASP A 536 -12.00 30.88 -51.77
CA ASP A 536 -10.72 31.62 -51.97
C ASP A 536 -9.80 31.78 -50.73
N ASN A 537 -8.47 31.63 -50.78
CA ASN A 537 -7.51 31.28 -51.84
C ASN A 537 -6.14 30.88 -51.24
N GLU A 538 -5.35 30.10 -52.00
CA GLU A 538 -3.88 30.11 -52.26
C GLU A 538 -2.85 30.44 -51.14
N ALA A 539 -1.64 29.87 -51.03
CA ALA A 539 -0.65 29.30 -51.96
C ALA A 539 0.29 28.35 -51.15
N ALA A 540 0.67 27.14 -51.58
CA ALA A 540 1.59 26.70 -52.64
C ALA A 540 3.11 26.93 -52.37
N LEU A 541 3.90 25.87 -52.71
CA LEU A 541 5.36 25.63 -52.67
C LEU A 541 5.86 24.86 -51.42
N ALA A 542 6.00 23.52 -51.39
CA ALA A 542 6.59 22.53 -52.31
C ALA A 542 8.11 22.66 -52.51
N THR A 543 8.88 21.73 -51.93
CA THR A 543 9.89 20.93 -52.66
C THR A 543 10.19 19.61 -51.97
N ASN A 544 10.37 18.60 -52.82
CA ASN A 544 10.47 17.16 -52.60
C ASN A 544 11.74 16.65 -51.91
N GLY A 545 11.63 15.44 -51.32
CA GLY A 545 12.76 14.58 -50.97
C GLY A 545 12.33 13.14 -50.69
N ARG A 546 12.00 12.38 -51.75
CA ARG A 546 11.57 10.97 -51.72
C ARG A 546 12.79 10.07 -51.71
N SER A 547 12.94 9.16 -50.74
CA SER A 547 13.67 7.89 -51.00
C SER A 547 13.42 6.78 -49.97
N LYS A 548 12.90 5.67 -50.51
CA LYS A 548 13.23 4.27 -50.22
C LYS A 548 12.86 3.67 -48.85
N ARG A 549 11.74 2.93 -48.91
CA ARG A 549 11.52 1.68 -48.18
C ARG A 549 12.70 0.72 -48.37
N THR A 550 13.28 0.27 -47.27
CA THR A 550 14.08 -0.95 -47.21
C THR A 550 13.44 -1.89 -46.19
N ARG A 551 13.02 -3.06 -46.69
CA ARG A 551 12.68 -4.24 -45.89
C ARG A 551 13.94 -4.70 -45.16
N VAL A 552 13.86 -4.88 -43.85
CA VAL A 552 14.89 -5.61 -43.09
C VAL A 552 14.38 -7.04 -42.92
N ALA A 553 15.10 -7.98 -43.54
CA ALA A 553 14.95 -9.41 -43.33
C ALA A 553 15.76 -9.83 -42.07
N PRO A 554 15.37 -10.91 -41.36
CA PRO A 554 16.03 -11.35 -40.13
C PRO A 554 17.20 -12.29 -40.44
N LEU A 555 18.30 -12.17 -39.69
CA LEU A 555 19.42 -13.13 -39.65
C LEU A 555 20.13 -13.04 -38.28
N PRO A 556 20.85 -14.08 -37.82
CA PRO A 556 20.39 -15.45 -37.59
C PRO A 556 20.75 -15.95 -36.17
N VAL A 557 20.14 -17.08 -35.80
CA VAL A 557 20.49 -17.90 -34.63
C VAL A 557 21.92 -18.45 -34.80
N VAL A 558 22.77 -18.29 -33.78
CA VAL A 558 24.03 -19.04 -33.66
C VAL A 558 23.98 -19.84 -32.36
N ALA A 559 23.84 -21.15 -32.52
CA ALA A 559 24.13 -22.15 -31.51
C ALA A 559 25.48 -22.79 -31.87
N THR A 560 26.44 -22.78 -30.94
CA THR A 560 27.59 -23.70 -30.77
C THR A 560 28.44 -23.07 -29.65
N GLY A 561 29.05 -23.76 -28.69
CA GLY A 561 29.28 -25.18 -28.47
C GLY A 561 30.16 -25.31 -27.23
N ALA A 562 30.07 -26.45 -26.57
CA ALA A 562 30.81 -26.79 -25.37
C ALA A 562 32.34 -26.78 -25.58
N THR A 563 33.08 -26.26 -24.60
CA THR A 563 34.51 -26.57 -24.43
C THR A 563 34.79 -27.03 -23.00
N ARG A 564 35.08 -28.33 -22.90
CA ARG A 564 35.75 -29.02 -21.80
C ARG A 564 37.06 -28.30 -21.42
N SER A 565 37.29 -28.05 -20.14
CA SER A 565 38.63 -27.87 -19.59
C SER A 565 39.08 -29.14 -18.83
N LYS A 566 40.17 -29.75 -19.31
CA LYS A 566 40.92 -30.80 -18.59
C LYS A 566 41.83 -30.14 -17.55
N GLY A 567 41.94 -30.79 -16.40
CA GLY A 567 42.55 -30.22 -15.20
C GLY A 567 44.08 -30.15 -15.15
N LYS A 568 44.56 -29.60 -14.03
CA LYS A 568 45.90 -29.82 -13.48
C LYS A 568 45.79 -30.10 -11.99
N LYS A 569 46.50 -31.16 -11.57
CA LYS A 569 46.64 -31.69 -10.21
C LYS A 569 47.47 -30.75 -9.32
N ARG A 570 47.03 -30.63 -8.06
CA ARG A 570 47.70 -30.51 -6.73
C ARG A 570 49.23 -30.25 -6.66
N PRO A 571 49.68 -29.61 -5.56
CA PRO A 571 50.18 -30.42 -4.43
C PRO A 571 49.65 -30.03 -3.05
N ARG A 572 49.68 -31.01 -2.14
CA ARG A 572 49.39 -30.96 -0.70
C ARG A 572 50.57 -30.38 0.10
N ARG A 573 50.31 -29.62 1.17
CA ARG A 573 51.11 -29.50 2.41
C ARG A 573 50.12 -29.29 3.57
N LYS A 574 49.86 -30.26 4.45
CA LYS A 574 50.52 -30.60 5.75
C LYS A 574 50.63 -29.43 6.76
N ALA A 575 49.67 -29.43 7.70
CA ALA A 575 49.71 -29.30 9.17
C ALA A 575 50.79 -28.47 9.92
N SER A 576 50.30 -27.60 10.82
CA SER A 576 50.78 -27.27 12.19
C SER A 576 49.74 -26.31 12.82
N VAL A 577 48.90 -26.66 13.81
CA VAL A 577 49.11 -26.82 15.27
C VAL A 577 49.62 -25.57 16.01
N ALA A 578 48.74 -25.10 16.93
CA ALA A 578 48.96 -24.46 18.24
C ALA A 578 48.98 -22.92 18.42
N ALA A 579 48.11 -22.51 19.37
CA ALA A 579 48.15 -21.41 20.35
C ALA A 579 48.11 -19.96 19.80
N MET A 580 47.25 -19.05 20.28
CA MET A 580 46.70 -18.75 21.61
C MET A 580 45.26 -18.28 21.50
#